data_AF-A0A353VPU3-F1
#
_entry.id   AF-A0A353VPU3-F1
#
_cell.length_a   1.000
_cell.length_b   1.000
_cell.length_c   1.000
_cell.angle_alpha   90.00
_cell.angle_beta   90.00
_cell.angle_gamma   90.00
#
_symmetry.space_group_name_H-M   'P 1'
#
loop_
_entity.id
_entity.type
_entity.pdbx_description
1 polymer ?
#
loop_
_entity_poly.entity_id
_entity_poly.type
_entity_poly.pdbx_seq_one_letter_code
_entity_poly.pdbx_strand_id
1 'polypeptide(L)' 'MEKGPISQFITHHYRHFNSACVVDAAKAYCDLLDKGGKMFLAMAGAMSTAEIGLSLAEMIRQDKFSFVCCSANNL' A
#
# COMPACT_ATOMS: atom_id res chain seq x y z
N MET A 1 -1.50 15.30 12.25
CA MET A 1 -2.34 15.55 11.06
C MET A 1 -3.54 14.63 11.11
N GLU A 2 -4.74 15.17 10.92
CA GLU A 2 -5.94 14.35 10.77
C GLU A 2 -5.80 13.52 9.48
N LYS A 3 -6.06 12.20 9.55
CA LYS A 3 -5.96 11.35 8.36
C LYS A 3 -7.13 11.65 7.41
N GLY A 4 -6.88 11.52 6.11
CA GLY A 4 -7.86 11.85 5.07
C GLY A 4 -9.12 10.97 5.06
N PRO A 5 -10.13 11.32 4.23
CA PRO A 5 -11.47 10.71 4.28
C PRO A 5 -11.46 9.18 4.10
N ILE A 6 -10.57 8.62 3.28
CA ILE A 6 -10.44 7.17 3.11
C ILE A 6 -9.95 6.50 4.40
N SER A 7 -8.98 7.10 5.10
CA SER A 7 -8.50 6.55 6.37
C SER A 7 -9.59 6.58 7.45
N GLN A 8 -10.39 7.65 7.50
CA GLN A 8 -11.52 7.74 8.42
C GLN A 8 -12.58 6.69 8.10
N PHE A 9 -12.90 6.50 6.83
CA PHE A 9 -13.84 5.47 6.37
C PHE A 9 -13.39 4.06 6.78
N ILE A 10 -12.16 3.65 6.42
CA ILE A 10 -11.71 2.29 6.72
C ILE A 10 -11.57 2.05 8.22
N THR A 11 -11.12 3.03 9.00
CA THR A 11 -11.00 2.88 10.46
C THR A 11 -12.36 2.79 11.15
N HIS A 12 -13.37 3.47 10.62
CA HIS A 12 -14.74 3.36 11.13
C HIS A 12 -15.39 2.03 10.75
N HIS A 13 -15.31 1.61 9.49
CA HIS A 13 -16.09 0.49 8.95
C HIS A 13 -15.37 -0.87 8.97
N TYR A 14 -14.06 -0.93 8.77
CA TYR A 14 -13.33 -2.19 8.53
C TYR A 14 -12.78 -2.78 9.83
N ARG A 15 -13.68 -3.26 10.71
CA ARG A 15 -13.33 -3.71 12.08
C ARG A 15 -13.15 -5.22 12.24
N HIS A 16 -13.57 -6.03 11.27
CA HIS A 16 -13.60 -7.49 11.41
C HIS A 16 -13.14 -8.23 10.16
N PHE A 17 -12.71 -9.48 10.35
CA PHE A 17 -12.31 -10.41 9.28
C PHE A 17 -11.27 -9.79 8.33
N ASN A 18 -11.38 -10.07 7.03
CA ASN A 18 -10.45 -9.60 6.00
C ASN A 18 -10.38 -8.08 5.90
N SER A 19 -11.45 -7.36 6.29
CA SER A 19 -11.46 -5.90 6.23
C SER A 19 -10.53 -5.29 7.29
N ALA A 20 -10.47 -5.87 8.50
CA ALA A 20 -9.57 -5.41 9.56
C ALA A 20 -8.10 -5.50 9.14
N CYS A 21 -7.73 -6.55 8.39
CA CYS A 21 -6.37 -6.75 7.89
C CYS A 21 -5.89 -5.56 7.03
N VAL A 22 -6.78 -4.87 6.32
CA VAL A 22 -6.42 -3.67 5.53
C VAL A 22 -6.00 -2.52 6.44
N VAL A 23 -6.73 -2.31 7.55
CA VAL A 23 -6.43 -1.26 8.52
C VAL A 23 -5.10 -1.54 9.21
N ASP A 24 -4.88 -2.79 9.62
CA ASP A 24 -3.65 -3.19 10.31
C ASP A 24 -2.44 -3.11 9.37
N ALA A 25 -2.56 -3.58 8.13
CA ALA A 25 -1.51 -3.45 7.12
C ALA A 25 -1.16 -1.97 6.83
N ALA A 26 -2.17 -1.10 6.71
CA ALA A 26 -1.95 0.32 6.49
C ALA A 26 -1.21 0.99 7.66
N LYS A 27 -1.57 0.66 8.91
CA LYS A 27 -0.88 1.16 10.10
C LYS A 27 0.56 0.65 10.18
N ALA A 28 0.76 -0.66 10.02
CA ALA A 28 2.08 -1.28 10.06
C ALA A 28 3.02 -0.69 9.00
N TYR A 29 2.50 -0.38 7.81
CA TYR A 29 3.28 0.25 6.76
C TYR A 29 3.67 1.69 7.10
N CYS A 30 2.76 2.51 7.64
CA CYS A 30 3.12 3.83 8.17
C CYS A 30 4.21 3.73 9.24
N ASP A 31 4.03 2.83 10.22
CA ASP A 31 4.99 2.63 11.30
C ASP A 31 6.38 2.20 10.80
N LEU A 32 6.45 1.38 9.74
CA LEU A 32 7.70 1.00 9.10
C LEU A 32 8.42 2.24 8.54
N LEU A 33 7.70 3.08 7.81
CA LEU A 33 8.25 4.29 7.19
C LEU A 33 8.68 5.33 8.23
N ASP A 34 7.87 5.55 9.27
CA ASP A 34 8.17 6.50 10.35
C ASP A 34 9.43 6.09 11.14
N LYS A 35 9.72 4.80 11.18
CA LYS A 35 10.96 4.25 11.78
C LYS A 35 12.16 4.27 10.83
N GLY A 36 12.02 4.85 9.63
CA GLY A 36 13.06 4.86 8.60
C GLY A 36 13.30 3.49 7.94
N GLY A 37 12.34 2.57 8.07
CA GLY A 37 12.38 1.26 7.43
C GLY A 37 12.18 1.35 5.91
N LYS A 38 12.63 0.31 5.20
CA LYS A 38 12.54 0.21 3.74
C LYS A 38 11.47 -0.79 3.33
N MET A 39 10.61 -0.40 2.41
CA MET A 39 9.54 -1.27 1.91
C MET A 39 9.95 -1.98 0.63
N PHE A 40 9.70 -3.29 0.60
CA PHE A 40 9.81 -4.13 -0.58
C PHE A 40 8.42 -4.50 -1.09
N LEU A 41 8.12 -4.21 -2.35
CA LEU A 41 6.85 -4.54 -2.99
C LEU A 41 7.03 -5.77 -3.88
N ALA A 42 6.37 -6.88 -3.55
CA ALA A 42 6.24 -8.05 -4.41
C ALA A 42 4.87 -8.05 -5.09
N MET A 43 4.82 -8.08 -6.42
CA MET A 43 3.58 -7.94 -7.19
C MET A 43 3.39 -9.05 -8.24
N ALA A 44 2.20 -9.65 -8.24
CA ALA A 44 1.81 -10.66 -9.22
C ALA A 44 1.46 -10.07 -10.60
N GLY A 45 1.45 -10.90 -11.63
CA GLY A 45 1.25 -10.46 -13.02
C GLY A 45 -0.11 -9.86 -13.34
N ALA A 46 -1.19 -10.35 -12.73
CA ALA A 46 -2.54 -9.86 -13.00
C ALA A 46 -2.78 -8.40 -12.56
N MET A 47 -1.84 -7.83 -11.81
CA MET A 47 -1.97 -6.48 -11.27
C MET A 47 -1.79 -5.37 -12.33
N SER A 48 -1.10 -5.64 -13.44
CA SER A 48 -1.00 -4.68 -14.55
C SER A 48 -2.32 -4.51 -15.29
N THR A 49 -3.09 -5.59 -15.49
CA THR A 49 -4.46 -5.53 -16.03
C THR A 49 -5.40 -4.73 -15.12
N ALA A 50 -5.18 -4.79 -13.81
CA ALA A 50 -5.93 -3.99 -12.83
C ALA A 50 -5.45 -2.53 -12.73
N GLU A 51 -4.46 -2.14 -13.55
CA GLU A 51 -3.88 -0.78 -13.60
C GLU A 51 -3.39 -0.26 -12.24
N ILE A 52 -2.98 -1.16 -11.33
CA ILE A 52 -2.58 -0.77 -9.97
C ILE A 52 -1.35 0.15 -9.98
N GLY A 53 -0.54 0.06 -11.05
CA GLY A 53 0.60 0.94 -11.29
C GLY A 53 0.24 2.42 -11.27
N LEU A 54 -0.97 2.81 -11.70
CA LEU A 54 -1.42 4.21 -11.63
C LEU A 54 -1.53 4.71 -10.18
N SER A 55 -2.04 3.86 -9.28
CA SER A 55 -2.15 4.18 -7.85
C SER A 55 -0.79 4.18 -7.15
N LEU A 56 0.10 3.27 -7.55
CA LEU A 56 1.41 3.10 -6.93
C LEU A 56 2.46 4.06 -7.48
N ALA A 57 2.29 4.59 -8.69
CA ALA A 57 3.27 5.47 -9.35
C ALA A 57 3.63 6.66 -8.46
N GLU A 58 2.65 7.27 -7.79
CA GLU A 58 2.92 8.40 -6.90
C GLU A 58 3.69 7.97 -5.65
N MET A 59 3.34 6.82 -5.08
CA MET A 59 4.07 6.27 -3.93
C MET A 59 5.53 5.93 -4.28
N ILE A 60 5.78 5.44 -5.49
CA ILE A 60 7.13 5.17 -5.99
C ILE A 60 7.90 6.49 -6.16
N ARG A 61 7.31 7.53 -6.76
CA ARG A 61 7.94 8.85 -6.89
C ARG A 61 8.27 9.50 -5.55
N GLN A 62 7.47 9.23 -4.52
CA GLN A 62 7.70 9.68 -3.15
C GLN A 62 8.61 8.77 -2.31
N ASP A 63 9.32 7.83 -2.96
CA ASP A 63 10.27 6.90 -2.32
C ASP A 63 9.64 6.08 -1.19
N LYS A 64 8.34 5.76 -1.31
CA LYS A 64 7.64 4.92 -0.32
C LYS A 64 7.95 3.44 -0.51
N PHE A 65 8.41 3.05 -1.70
CA PHE A 65 8.91 1.70 -2.00
C PHE A 65 10.39 1.78 -2.36
N SER A 66 11.23 1.07 -1.61
CA SER A 66 12.67 1.01 -1.90
C SER A 66 13.01 -0.04 -2.96
N PHE A 67 12.19 -1.08 -3.08
CA PHE A 67 12.39 -2.17 -4.03
C PHE A 67 11.05 -2.65 -4.57
N VAL A 68 10.99 -2.96 -5.86
CA VAL A 68 9.83 -3.55 -6.53
C VAL A 68 10.27 -4.82 -7.25
N CYS A 69 9.62 -5.94 -6.93
CA CYS A 69 9.77 -7.21 -7.62
C CYS A 69 8.42 -7.58 -8.24
N CYS A 70 8.40 -7.77 -9.55
CA CYS A 70 7.19 -8.08 -10.29
C CYS A 70 7.49 -9.03 -11.45
N SER A 71 6.46 -9.72 -11.94
CA SER A 71 6.57 -10.46 -13.21
C SER A 71 6.68 -9.51 -14.40
N ALA A 72 7.19 -10.00 -15.52
CA ALA A 72 7.41 -9.22 -16.75
C ALA A 72 6.20 -8.40 -17.22
N ASN A 73 4.96 -8.88 -17.03
CA ASN A 73 3.74 -8.16 -17.40
C ASN A 73 3.52 -6.81 -16.69
N ASN A 74 4.31 -6.46 -15.67
CA ASN A 74 4.22 -5.21 -14.92
C ASN A 74 5.33 -4.20 -15.24
N LEU A 75 6.27 -4.53 -16.16
CA LEU A 75 7.34 -3.65 -16.64
C LEU A 75 6.91 -2.92 -17.91
#